data_AF-S5ZNM2-F1
#
_entry.id   AF-S5ZNM2-F1
#
_cell.length_a   1.000
_cell.length_b   1.000
_cell.length_c   1.000
_cell.angle_alpha   90.00
_cell.angle_beta   90.00
_cell.angle_gamma   90.00
#
_symmetry.space_group_name_H-M   'P 1'
#
loop_
_entity.id
_entity.type
_entity.pdbx_description
1 polymer ?
#
loop_
_entity_poly.entity_id
_entity_poly.type
_entity_poly.pdbx_seq_one_letter_code
_entity_poly.pdbx_strand_id
1 'polypeptide(L)'
;MMTNKDYQEIVEKKYGKPLKEIMYELCVIRDVVPWEGASELGVPKSTFLSWRNKFRFGPVQRKADFARQMRDNTINKYKQELEDIDFERDFIYKDEKTIRGFKEIMERLLELEKYKRTLLDDDDTSSDILITMKIAAIEQTLNYLMEYEQGKLHEEFNRERERIHYGRK
;
A
#
# COMPACT_ATOMS: atom_id res chain seq x y z
N MET A 1 5.19 -18.97 -40.28
CA MET A 1 4.70 -18.77 -38.89
C MET A 1 3.95 -17.45 -38.86
N MET A 2 2.75 -17.41 -38.27
CA MET A 2 2.08 -16.13 -37.96
C MET A 2 2.88 -15.38 -36.89
N THR A 3 3.00 -14.07 -37.06
CA THR A 3 3.67 -13.16 -36.13
C THR A 3 2.72 -12.70 -35.03
N ASN A 4 3.25 -12.14 -33.93
CA ASN A 4 2.42 -11.54 -32.88
C ASN A 4 1.52 -10.40 -33.40
N LYS A 5 1.92 -9.72 -34.48
CA LYS A 5 1.13 -8.66 -35.11
C LYS A 5 -0.05 -9.26 -35.87
N ASP A 6 0.18 -10.36 -36.60
CA ASP A 6 -0.89 -11.07 -37.32
C ASP A 6 -1.95 -11.61 -36.35
N TYR A 7 -1.52 -12.20 -35.23
CA TYR A 7 -2.44 -12.65 -34.18
C TYR A 7 -3.20 -11.49 -33.52
N GLN A 8 -2.55 -10.33 -33.33
CA GLN A 8 -3.21 -9.16 -32.76
C GLN A 8 -4.34 -8.68 -33.69
N GLU A 9 -4.09 -8.53 -34.98
CA GLU A 9 -5.09 -8.07 -35.95
C GLU A 9 -6.29 -9.03 -36.04
N ILE A 10 -6.04 -10.34 -36.00
CA ILE A 10 -7.10 -11.37 -35.98
C ILE A 10 -7.96 -11.26 -34.72
N VAL A 11 -7.33 -11.12 -33.55
CA VAL A 11 -8.02 -11.01 -32.26
C VAL A 11 -8.83 -9.71 -32.18
N GLU A 12 -8.23 -8.57 -32.52
CA GLU A 12 -8.92 -7.28 -32.50
C GLU A 12 -10.12 -7.25 -33.46
N LYS A 13 -9.97 -7.85 -34.66
CA LYS A 13 -11.07 -7.98 -35.61
C LYS A 13 -12.19 -8.91 -35.12
N LYS A 14 -11.85 -10.02 -34.44
CA LYS A 14 -12.82 -10.99 -33.90
C LYS A 14 -13.67 -10.37 -32.79
N TYR A 15 -13.05 -9.58 -31.91
CA TYR A 15 -13.70 -9.04 -30.72
C TYR A 15 -14.16 -7.58 -30.86
N GLY A 16 -13.76 -6.88 -31.93
CA GLY A 16 -14.15 -5.48 -32.19
C GLY A 16 -13.60 -4.47 -31.17
N LYS A 17 -12.58 -4.85 -30.40
CA LYS A 17 -11.97 -4.04 -29.33
C LYS A 17 -10.44 -4.03 -29.49
N PRO A 18 -9.75 -3.01 -28.98
CA PRO A 18 -8.29 -3.02 -28.89
C PRO A 18 -7.78 -4.21 -28.06
N LEU A 19 -6.64 -4.79 -28.45
CA LEU A 19 -6.06 -5.96 -27.77
C LEU A 19 -5.84 -5.71 -26.27
N LYS A 20 -5.47 -4.49 -25.90
CA LYS A 20 -5.27 -4.11 -24.49
C LYS A 20 -6.55 -4.28 -23.66
N GLU A 21 -7.71 -3.92 -24.19
CA GLU A 21 -9.00 -4.06 -23.49
C GLU A 21 -9.41 -5.52 -23.36
N ILE A 22 -9.24 -6.30 -24.43
CA ILE A 22 -9.50 -7.74 -24.43
C ILE A 22 -8.62 -8.43 -23.38
N MET A 23 -7.33 -8.12 -23.38
CA MET A 23 -6.38 -8.67 -22.42
C MET A 23 -6.67 -8.22 -20.99
N TYR A 24 -7.18 -7.00 -20.79
CA TYR A 24 -7.61 -6.52 -19.48
C TYR A 24 -8.82 -7.32 -18.98
N GLU A 25 -9.84 -7.51 -19.80
CA GLU A 25 -11.02 -8.31 -19.45
C GLU A 25 -10.64 -9.74 -19.05
N LEU A 26 -9.80 -10.39 -19.86
CA LEU A 26 -9.35 -11.76 -19.59
C LEU A 26 -8.44 -11.85 -18.35
N CYS A 27 -7.41 -11.00 -18.26
CA CYS A 27 -6.38 -11.15 -17.22
C CYS A 27 -6.71 -10.45 -15.91
N VAL A 28 -7.58 -9.43 -15.92
CA VAL A 28 -7.85 -8.57 -14.76
C VAL A 28 -9.24 -8.81 -14.21
N ILE A 29 -10.26 -8.83 -15.07
CA ILE A 29 -11.66 -9.00 -14.64
C ILE A 29 -11.96 -10.48 -14.39
N ARG A 30 -11.59 -11.34 -15.34
CA ARG A 30 -11.91 -12.79 -15.31
C ARG A 30 -10.82 -13.66 -14.69
N ASP A 31 -9.64 -13.08 -14.43
CA ASP A 31 -8.45 -13.75 -13.88
C ASP A 31 -8.10 -15.10 -14.55
N VAL A 32 -8.28 -15.18 -15.88
CA VAL A 32 -8.08 -16.44 -16.61
C VAL A 32 -6.61 -16.84 -16.61
N VAL A 33 -6.39 -18.15 -16.48
CA VAL A 33 -5.06 -18.74 -16.49
C VAL A 33 -4.52 -18.82 -17.93
N PRO A 34 -3.19 -18.77 -18.14
CA PRO A 34 -2.63 -18.51 -19.47
C PRO A 34 -3.03 -19.49 -20.59
N TRP A 35 -3.35 -20.74 -20.25
CA TRP A 35 -3.79 -21.70 -21.28
C TRP A 35 -5.24 -21.43 -21.71
N GLU A 36 -6.13 -21.08 -20.77
CA GLU A 36 -7.52 -20.75 -21.06
C GLU A 36 -7.62 -19.50 -21.93
N GLY A 37 -6.91 -18.44 -21.54
CA GLY A 37 -6.90 -17.20 -22.32
C GLY A 37 -6.29 -17.38 -23.71
N ALA A 38 -5.24 -18.19 -23.84
CA ALA A 38 -4.66 -18.53 -25.13
C ALA A 38 -5.65 -19.33 -26.02
N SER A 39 -6.34 -20.31 -25.42
CA SER A 39 -7.35 -21.12 -26.11
C SER A 39 -8.55 -20.29 -26.57
N GLU A 40 -9.04 -19.38 -25.74
CA GLU A 40 -10.19 -18.51 -26.06
C GLU A 40 -9.88 -17.51 -27.18
N LEU A 41 -8.65 -16.97 -27.18
CA LEU A 41 -8.19 -16.07 -28.23
C LEU A 41 -7.75 -16.80 -29.50
N GLY A 42 -7.56 -18.12 -29.45
CA GLY A 42 -7.06 -18.91 -30.58
C GLY A 42 -5.60 -18.62 -30.92
N VAL A 43 -4.77 -18.33 -29.91
CA VAL A 43 -3.36 -17.95 -30.07
C VAL A 43 -2.43 -18.89 -29.30
N PRO A 44 -1.15 -18.98 -29.66
CA PRO A 44 -0.17 -19.69 -28.86
C PRO A 44 -0.06 -19.12 -27.44
N LYS A 45 0.15 -19.99 -26.44
CA LYS A 45 0.35 -19.59 -25.03
C LYS A 45 1.48 -18.56 -24.87
N SER A 46 2.56 -18.68 -25.64
CA SER A 46 3.67 -17.72 -25.65
C SER A 46 3.25 -16.33 -26.10
N THR A 47 2.38 -16.23 -27.11
CA THR A 47 1.80 -14.96 -27.59
C THR A 47 0.90 -14.33 -26.53
N PHE A 48 0.02 -15.11 -25.91
CA PHE A 48 -0.82 -14.64 -24.79
C PHE A 48 0.03 -14.12 -23.62
N LEU A 49 1.06 -14.87 -23.22
CA LEU A 49 1.99 -14.46 -22.16
C LEU A 49 2.77 -13.20 -22.54
N SER A 50 3.22 -13.08 -23.79
CA SER A 50 3.90 -11.89 -24.30
C SER A 50 3.03 -10.65 -24.18
N TRP A 51 1.77 -10.73 -24.59
CA TRP A 51 0.80 -9.63 -24.44
C TRP A 51 0.52 -9.30 -22.99
N ARG A 52 0.27 -10.32 -22.15
CA ARG A 52 0.03 -10.12 -20.71
C ARG A 52 1.18 -9.40 -20.04
N ASN A 53 2.42 -9.78 -20.35
CA ASN A 53 3.63 -9.16 -19.82
C ASN A 53 3.82 -7.74 -20.37
N LYS A 54 3.58 -7.53 -21.68
CA LYS A 54 3.65 -6.22 -22.34
C LYS A 54 2.71 -5.21 -21.70
N PHE A 55 1.48 -5.63 -21.37
CA PHE A 55 0.48 -4.76 -20.73
C PHE A 55 0.56 -4.77 -19.20
N ARG A 56 1.51 -5.51 -18.62
CA ARG A 56 1.68 -5.66 -17.17
C ARG A 56 0.46 -6.22 -16.42
N PHE A 57 -0.36 -7.03 -17.08
CA PHE A 57 -1.53 -7.65 -16.46
C PHE A 57 -1.21 -8.95 -15.71
N GLY A 58 0.07 -9.32 -15.60
CA GLY A 58 0.49 -10.43 -14.75
C GLY A 58 0.17 -10.15 -13.27
N PRO A 59 -0.21 -11.17 -12.48
CA PRO A 59 -0.64 -10.98 -11.09
C PRO A 59 0.45 -10.33 -10.21
N VAL A 60 1.72 -10.68 -10.43
CA VAL A 60 2.86 -10.06 -9.72
C VAL A 60 3.05 -8.60 -10.12
N GLN A 61 2.93 -8.27 -11.40
CA GLN A 61 3.08 -6.90 -11.89
C GLN A 61 1.94 -6.02 -11.38
N ARG A 62 0.69 -6.51 -11.40
CA ARG A 62 -0.45 -5.81 -10.83
C ARG A 62 -0.27 -5.52 -9.33
N LYS A 63 0.20 -6.51 -8.56
CA LYS A 63 0.52 -6.30 -7.13
C LYS A 63 1.60 -5.25 -6.92
N ALA A 64 2.65 -5.27 -7.74
CA ALA A 64 3.73 -4.29 -7.68
C ALA A 64 3.25 -2.87 -8.05
N ASP A 65 2.43 -2.76 -9.10
CA ASP A 65 1.87 -1.49 -9.57
C ASP A 65 0.90 -0.90 -8.52
N PHE A 66 0.04 -1.74 -7.93
CA PHE A 66 -0.82 -1.35 -6.81
C PHE A 66 -0.02 -0.92 -5.57
N ALA A 67 1.03 -1.68 -5.20
CA ALA A 67 1.89 -1.33 -4.08
C ALA A 67 2.57 0.03 -4.29
N ARG A 68 3.05 0.31 -5.52
CA ARG A 68 3.60 1.63 -5.87
C ARG A 68 2.55 2.73 -5.71
N GLN A 69 1.36 2.56 -6.27
CA GLN A 69 0.29 3.53 -6.15
C GLN A 69 -0.07 3.82 -4.67
N MET A 70 -0.15 2.79 -3.83
CA MET A 70 -0.45 2.97 -2.41
C MET A 70 0.68 3.72 -1.68
N ARG A 71 1.95 3.46 -2.03
CA ARG A 71 3.08 4.24 -1.51
C ARG A 71 2.99 5.71 -1.92
N ASP A 72 2.75 6.00 -3.20
CA ASP A 72 2.63 7.37 -3.70
C ASP A 72 1.51 8.14 -3.00
N ASN A 73 0.34 7.50 -2.86
CA ASN A 73 -0.79 8.07 -2.13
C ASN A 73 -0.44 8.39 -0.67
N THR A 74 0.29 7.49 -0.01
CA THR A 74 0.72 7.67 1.39
C THR A 74 1.70 8.82 1.52
N ILE A 75 2.69 8.91 0.63
CA ILE A 75 3.67 10.01 0.60
C ILE A 75 2.97 11.34 0.34
N ASN A 76 2.02 11.39 -0.59
CA ASN A 76 1.25 12.60 -0.86
C ASN A 76 0.41 13.03 0.33
N LYS A 77 -0.20 12.07 1.05
CA LYS A 77 -0.92 12.36 2.30
C LYS A 77 0.02 12.98 3.34
N TYR A 78 1.23 12.45 3.51
CA TYR A 78 2.21 13.04 4.43
C TYR A 78 2.62 14.45 4.01
N LYS A 79 2.84 14.70 2.71
CA LYS A 79 3.14 16.06 2.23
C LYS A 79 2.02 17.05 2.58
N GLN A 80 0.76 16.65 2.47
CA GLN A 80 -0.40 17.47 2.86
C GLN A 80 -0.46 17.69 4.37
N GLU A 81 -0.29 16.63 5.17
CA GLU A 81 -0.29 16.74 6.64
C GLU A 81 0.82 17.67 7.16
N LEU A 82 1.93 17.79 6.43
CA LEU A 82 3.11 18.57 6.82
C LEU A 82 3.15 19.99 6.22
N GLU A 83 2.20 20.38 5.35
CA GLU A 83 2.28 21.62 4.55
C GLU A 83 2.38 22.89 5.42
N ASP A 84 1.61 22.93 6.51
CA ASP A 84 1.55 24.08 7.43
C ASP A 84 2.34 23.87 8.74
N ILE A 85 3.17 22.83 8.81
CA ILE A 85 3.89 22.47 10.03
C ILE A 85 5.20 23.25 10.14
N ASP A 86 5.30 24.05 11.21
CA ASP A 86 6.58 24.61 11.64
C ASP A 86 7.39 23.54 12.41
N PHE A 87 8.50 23.11 11.82
CA PHE A 87 9.42 22.15 12.42
C PHE A 87 10.28 22.76 13.53
N GLU A 88 10.45 24.08 13.57
CA GLU A 88 11.28 24.78 14.56
C GLU A 88 10.48 25.29 15.75
N ARG A 89 9.15 25.08 15.77
CA ARG A 89 8.30 25.50 16.88
C ARG A 89 8.77 24.91 18.22
N ASP A 90 8.75 25.75 19.23
CA ASP A 90 9.09 25.40 20.61
C ASP A 90 8.15 24.34 21.19
N PHE A 91 8.71 23.49 22.05
CA PHE A 91 7.94 22.54 22.85
C PHE A 91 7.22 23.25 23.99
N ILE A 92 5.93 22.98 24.14
CA ILE A 92 5.06 23.51 25.19
C ILE A 92 5.39 22.87 26.54
N TYR A 93 5.69 21.57 26.58
CA TYR A 93 5.85 20.78 27.80
C TYR A 93 7.30 20.31 28.05
N LYS A 94 8.30 20.96 27.43
CA LYS A 94 9.72 20.52 27.49
C LYS A 94 10.29 20.35 28.90
N ASP A 95 9.85 21.20 29.82
CA ASP A 95 10.35 21.26 31.20
C ASP A 95 9.60 20.28 32.12
N GLU A 96 8.58 19.59 31.60
CA GLU A 96 7.77 18.64 32.34
C GLU A 96 8.14 17.18 32.01
N LYS A 97 7.97 16.29 33.00
CA LYS A 97 8.01 14.83 32.80
C LYS A 97 6.61 14.27 32.95
N THR A 98 5.72 14.71 32.06
CA THR A 98 4.30 14.36 32.05
C THR A 98 3.92 13.56 30.80
N ILE A 99 2.78 12.88 30.83
CA ILE A 99 2.22 12.18 29.67
C ILE A 99 1.98 13.15 28.51
N ARG A 100 1.62 14.41 28.80
CA ARG A 100 1.43 15.46 27.79
C ARG A 100 2.74 15.80 27.08
N GLY A 101 3.83 15.97 27.83
CA GLY A 101 5.15 16.17 27.24
C GLY A 101 5.64 14.96 26.46
N PHE A 102 5.36 13.74 26.93
CA PHE A 102 5.66 12.53 26.15
C PHE A 102 4.87 12.48 24.83
N LYS A 103 3.56 12.77 24.88
CA LYS A 103 2.69 12.84 23.70
C LYS A 103 3.21 13.86 22.69
N GLU A 104 3.55 15.07 23.14
CA GLU A 104 4.12 16.12 22.30
C GLU A 104 5.41 15.63 21.61
N ILE A 105 6.35 15.03 22.35
CA ILE A 105 7.57 14.46 21.75
C ILE A 105 7.25 13.41 20.67
N MET A 106 6.30 12.52 20.94
CA MET A 106 5.90 11.50 19.98
C MET A 106 5.24 12.10 18.73
N GLU A 107 4.41 13.12 18.86
CA GLU A 107 3.82 13.87 17.74
C GLU A 107 4.92 14.55 16.89
N ARG A 108 5.91 15.20 17.54
CA ARG A 108 7.03 15.85 16.86
C ARG A 108 7.93 14.85 16.14
N LEU A 109 8.18 13.68 16.75
CA LEU A 109 8.90 12.59 16.10
C LEU A 109 8.12 12.03 14.90
N LEU A 110 6.79 11.93 14.99
CA LEU A 110 5.95 11.48 13.89
C LEU A 110 6.10 12.40 12.67
N GLU A 111 6.03 13.71 12.89
CA GLU A 111 6.22 14.73 11.84
C GLU A 111 7.58 14.56 11.14
N LEU A 112 8.65 14.40 11.92
CA LEU A 112 10.01 14.21 11.39
C LEU A 112 10.15 12.93 10.57
N GLU A 113 9.62 11.80 11.05
CA GLU A 113 9.70 10.53 10.32
C GLU A 113 8.83 10.55 9.05
N LYS A 114 7.64 11.16 9.10
CA LYS A 114 6.81 11.42 7.90
C LYS A 114 7.56 12.28 6.89
N TYR A 115 8.21 13.36 7.34
CA TYR A 115 9.00 14.22 6.46
C TYR A 115 10.15 13.45 5.79
N LYS A 116 10.95 12.70 6.58
CA LYS A 116 12.02 11.84 6.04
C LYS A 116 11.49 10.87 4.99
N ARG A 117 10.31 10.29 5.20
CA ARG A 117 9.69 9.38 4.23
C ARG A 117 9.43 10.07 2.88
N THR A 118 9.06 11.34 2.88
CA THR A 118 8.79 12.11 1.65
C THR A 118 10.05 12.45 0.84
N LEU A 119 11.23 12.36 1.45
CA LEU A 119 12.53 12.65 0.83
C LEU A 119 13.24 11.40 0.28
N LEU A 120 12.74 10.20 0.58
CA LEU A 120 13.35 8.97 0.11
C LEU A 120 13.02 8.71 -1.36
N ASP A 121 14.04 8.32 -2.13
CA ASP A 121 13.88 7.78 -3.48
C ASP A 121 13.35 6.34 -3.45
N ASP A 122 12.68 5.95 -4.55
CA ASP A 122 12.03 4.64 -4.72
C ASP A 122 12.98 3.44 -4.61
N ASP A 123 14.29 3.65 -4.78
CA ASP A 123 15.30 2.59 -4.82
C ASP A 123 15.85 2.21 -3.42
N ASP A 124 15.65 3.03 -2.38
CA ASP A 124 16.11 2.72 -1.02
C ASP A 124 15.06 1.95 -0.20
N THR A 125 14.86 0.69 -0.60
CA THR A 125 13.84 -0.19 0.00
C THR A 125 14.10 -0.49 1.49
N SER A 126 15.36 -0.58 1.91
CA SER A 126 15.71 -0.89 3.31
C SER A 126 15.41 0.28 4.24
N SER A 127 15.75 1.50 3.84
CA SER A 127 15.43 2.71 4.60
C SER A 127 13.92 2.99 4.61
N ASP A 128 13.22 2.71 3.50
CA ASP A 128 11.76 2.80 3.42
C ASP A 128 11.07 1.95 4.50
N ILE A 129 11.40 0.65 4.55
CA ILE A 129 10.79 -0.28 5.50
C ILE A 129 11.01 0.20 6.93
N LEU A 130 12.24 0.61 7.26
CA LEU A 130 12.58 1.07 8.60
C LEU A 130 11.78 2.32 9.00
N ILE A 131 11.69 3.32 8.11
CA ILE A 131 10.93 4.56 8.37
C ILE A 131 9.44 4.25 8.50
N THR A 132 8.89 3.40 7.62
CA THR A 132 7.49 2.98 7.69
C THR A 132 7.16 2.29 9.02
N MET A 133 8.05 1.42 9.50
CA MET A 133 7.88 0.76 10.81
C MET A 133 7.94 1.76 11.97
N LYS A 134 8.84 2.76 11.91
CA LYS A 134 8.92 3.81 12.93
C LYS A 134 7.65 4.65 12.99
N ILE A 135 7.13 5.08 11.83
CA ILE A 135 5.86 5.82 11.74
C ILE A 135 4.74 5.01 12.39
N ALA A 136 4.58 3.73 12.01
CA ALA A 136 3.54 2.87 12.56
C ALA A 136 3.67 2.69 14.09
N ALA A 137 4.89 2.53 14.60
CA ALA A 137 5.13 2.40 16.04
C ALA A 137 4.77 3.70 16.81
N ILE A 138 5.10 4.86 16.24
CA ILE A 138 4.76 6.16 16.83
C ILE A 138 3.25 6.38 16.81
N GLU A 139 2.58 6.13 15.68
CA GLU A 139 1.12 6.22 15.55
C GLU A 139 0.40 5.31 16.56
N GLN A 140 0.86 4.07 16.71
CA GLN A 140 0.31 3.15 17.69
C GLN A 140 0.51 3.65 19.13
N THR A 141 1.69 4.23 19.42
CA THR A 141 1.97 4.81 20.75
C THR A 141 1.02 5.97 21.03
N LEU A 142 0.85 6.89 20.08
CA LEU A 142 -0.09 8.02 20.21
C LEU A 142 -1.53 7.54 20.40
N ASN A 143 -1.94 6.49 19.68
CA ASN A 143 -3.26 5.89 19.87
C ASN A 143 -3.44 5.33 21.29
N TYR A 144 -2.45 4.61 21.82
CA TYR A 144 -2.51 4.13 23.21
C TYR A 144 -2.53 5.26 24.23
N LEU A 145 -1.80 6.34 24.01
CA LEU A 145 -1.88 7.52 24.88
C LEU A 145 -3.29 8.13 24.86
N MET A 146 -3.89 8.27 23.67
CA MET A 146 -5.25 8.77 23.55
C MET A 146 -6.27 7.84 24.23
N GLU A 147 -6.18 6.53 24.03
CA GLU A 147 -7.07 5.56 24.67
C GLU A 147 -6.90 5.53 26.19
N TYR A 148 -5.66 5.71 26.68
CA TYR A 148 -5.37 5.83 28.09
C TYR A 148 -6.00 7.09 28.69
N GLU A 149 -5.82 8.25 28.04
CA GLU A 149 -6.43 9.53 28.44
C GLU A 149 -7.97 9.45 28.48
N GLN A 150 -8.57 8.60 27.63
CA GLN A 150 -10.02 8.36 27.57
C GLN A 150 -10.51 7.24 28.51
N GLY A 151 -9.61 6.57 29.25
CA GLY A 151 -9.93 5.41 30.10
C GLY A 151 -10.26 4.11 29.35
N LYS A 152 -10.32 4.14 28.02
CA LYS A 152 -10.68 3.00 27.16
C LYS A 152 -9.64 1.89 27.17
N LEU A 153 -8.37 2.23 27.35
CA LEU A 153 -7.29 1.24 27.33
C LEU A 153 -7.45 0.19 28.44
N HIS A 154 -7.99 0.60 29.60
CA HIS A 154 -8.26 -0.32 30.71
C HIS A 154 -9.42 -1.27 30.39
N GLU A 155 -10.47 -0.77 29.74
CA GLU A 155 -11.59 -1.59 29.28
C GLU A 155 -11.12 -2.61 28.24
N GLU A 156 -10.28 -2.20 27.30
CA GLU A 156 -9.73 -3.07 26.27
C GLU A 156 -8.90 -4.19 26.87
N PHE A 157 -8.01 -3.88 27.81
CA PHE A 157 -7.26 -4.89 28.54
C PHE A 157 -8.18 -5.92 29.21
N ASN A 158 -9.26 -5.46 29.86
CA ASN A 158 -10.22 -6.35 30.50
C ASN A 158 -10.97 -7.23 29.48
N ARG A 159 -11.41 -6.65 28.35
CA ARG A 159 -12.06 -7.39 27.24
C ARG A 159 -11.16 -8.48 26.68
N GLU A 160 -9.89 -8.16 26.41
CA GLU A 160 -8.93 -9.13 25.87
C GLU A 160 -8.61 -10.24 26.87
N ARG A 161 -8.46 -9.89 28.16
CA ARG A 161 -8.29 -10.87 29.23
C ARG A 161 -9.48 -11.85 29.30
N GLU A 162 -10.71 -11.34 29.20
CA GLU A 162 -11.92 -12.17 29.18
C GLU A 162 -11.98 -13.07 27.93
N ARG A 163 -11.64 -12.55 26.75
CA ARG A 163 -11.58 -13.36 25.51
C ARG A 163 -10.62 -14.54 25.65
N ILE A 164 -9.45 -14.33 26.24
CA ILE A 164 -8.47 -15.41 26.46
C ILE A 164 -9.00 -16.45 27.47
N HIS A 165 -9.71 -16.02 28.51
CA HIS A 165 -10.28 -16.92 29.51
C HIS A 165 -11.51 -17.69 29.03
N TYR A 166 -12.40 -17.07 28.24
CA TYR A 166 -13.66 -17.67 27.81
C TYR A 166 -13.65 -18.23 26.38
N GLY A 167 -12.68 -17.84 25.54
CA GLY A 167 -12.48 -18.36 24.18
C GLY A 167 -11.70 -19.68 24.10
N ARG A 168 -11.39 -20.31 25.24
CA ARG A 168 -10.74 -21.63 25.35
C ARG A 168 -11.74 -22.80 25.52
N LYS A 169 -12.98 -22.67 25.07
CA LYS A 169 -13.96 -23.77 25.01
C LYS A 169 -14.09 -24.32 23.60
#